data_AF-A0A5K1JV34-F1
#
_entry.id   AF-A0A5K1JV34-F1
#
_cell.length_a   1.000
_cell.length_b   1.000
_cell.length_c   1.000
_cell.angle_alpha   90.00
_cell.angle_beta   90.00
_cell.angle_gamma   90.00
#
_symmetry.space_group_name_H-M   'P 1'
#
loop_
_entity.id
_entity.type
_entity.pdbx_description
1 polymer ?
#
loop_
_entity_poly.entity_id
_entity_poly.type
_entity_poly.pdbx_seq_one_letter_code
_entity_poly.pdbx_strand_id
1 'polypeptide(L)'
;MPSSPSNTKAKPPAKLRIQPLPRFPDIVLALNVIDTDPPRFHWYLFVPNADATADAHLDVQPGLKMHATTDYSPSETDRRWCFDATPTTLATDEGGLAAAATVGRLKPDSGSDDGRGARSQDALREMLARIPVDVVPEADKGREPKFTCRVWVREALRRMHEAGLRGLPGRGRAGGGDVALWGRGGEGDRG
;
A
#
# COMPACT_ATOMS: atom_id res chain seq x y z
N MET A 1 -26.90 -43.88 -3.99
CA MET A 1 -25.99 -43.01 -4.75
C MET A 1 -24.95 -42.46 -3.78
N PRO A 2 -23.64 -42.72 -3.94
CA PRO A 2 -22.63 -42.09 -3.11
C PRO A 2 -22.22 -40.75 -3.73
N SER A 3 -22.38 -39.69 -2.94
CA SER A 3 -21.93 -38.33 -3.22
C SER A 3 -20.40 -38.25 -3.25
N SER A 4 -19.84 -37.77 -4.36
CA SER A 4 -18.41 -37.54 -4.52
C SER A 4 -17.90 -36.43 -3.57
N PRO A 5 -16.76 -36.61 -2.90
CA PRO A 5 -16.13 -35.53 -2.16
C PRO A 5 -15.51 -34.51 -3.12
N SER A 6 -15.92 -33.25 -2.96
CA SER A 6 -15.34 -32.07 -3.62
C SER A 6 -13.87 -31.96 -3.24
N ASN A 7 -12.98 -32.35 -4.16
CA ASN A 7 -11.54 -32.22 -4.00
C ASN A 7 -11.11 -30.83 -4.49
N THR A 8 -11.43 -29.78 -3.73
CA THR A 8 -10.88 -28.44 -3.95
C THR A 8 -9.45 -28.44 -3.42
N LYS A 9 -8.49 -28.76 -4.30
CA LYS A 9 -7.06 -28.52 -4.04
C LYS A 9 -6.88 -27.03 -3.73
N ALA A 10 -6.52 -26.71 -2.48
CA ALA A 10 -6.12 -25.38 -2.10
C ALA A 10 -4.98 -24.91 -3.01
N LYS A 11 -5.17 -23.78 -3.70
CA LYS A 11 -4.14 -23.17 -4.54
C LYS A 11 -2.93 -22.86 -3.65
N PRO A 12 -1.70 -23.25 -4.01
CA PRO A 12 -0.54 -22.93 -3.22
C PRO A 12 -0.42 -21.40 -3.08
N PRO A 13 -0.02 -20.89 -1.90
CA PRO A 13 0.10 -19.46 -1.66
C PRO A 13 1.07 -18.85 -2.68
N ALA A 14 0.71 -17.68 -3.20
CA ALA A 14 1.55 -16.98 -4.16
C ALA A 14 2.86 -16.57 -3.46
N LYS A 15 3.99 -17.05 -3.97
CA LYS A 15 5.30 -16.64 -3.45
C LYS A 15 5.56 -15.18 -3.78
N LEU A 16 5.88 -14.37 -2.76
CA LEU A 16 6.25 -12.97 -2.96
C LEU A 16 7.46 -12.85 -3.88
N ARG A 17 7.36 -12.02 -4.92
CA ARG A 17 8.45 -11.71 -5.85
C ARG A 17 9.26 -10.47 -5.48
N ILE A 18 8.92 -9.82 -4.37
CA ILE A 18 9.61 -8.63 -3.88
C ILE A 18 10.98 -9.07 -3.33
N GLN A 19 12.07 -8.53 -3.87
CA GLN A 19 13.43 -8.81 -3.40
C GLN A 19 14.22 -7.52 -3.17
N PRO A 20 14.89 -7.36 -1.99
CA PRO A 20 14.76 -8.23 -0.82
C PRO A 20 13.32 -8.22 -0.26
N LEU A 21 12.94 -9.27 0.46
CA LEU A 21 11.67 -9.25 1.19
C LEU A 21 11.68 -8.04 2.12
N PRO A 22 10.61 -7.21 2.14
CA PRO A 22 10.50 -6.10 3.07
C PRO A 22 10.73 -6.56 4.50
N ARG A 23 11.26 -5.72 5.38
CA ARG A 23 11.39 -6.03 6.81
C ARG A 23 11.10 -4.78 7.61
N PHE A 24 10.69 -4.91 8.86
CA PHE A 24 10.62 -3.72 9.72
C PHE A 24 11.99 -3.00 9.74
N PRO A 25 12.04 -1.66 9.58
CA PRO A 25 10.94 -0.69 9.56
C PRO A 25 10.50 -0.22 8.16
N ASP A 26 10.61 -1.06 7.12
CA ASP A 26 10.19 -0.74 5.75
C ASP A 26 8.69 -0.41 5.64
N ILE A 27 8.39 0.59 4.82
CA ILE A 27 7.03 0.96 4.42
C ILE A 27 6.86 0.52 2.97
N VAL A 28 5.90 -0.36 2.75
CA VAL A 28 5.60 -0.99 1.46
C VAL A 28 4.33 -0.39 0.89
N LEU A 29 4.39 0.05 -0.37
CA LEU A 29 3.22 0.33 -1.19
C LEU A 29 2.81 -0.96 -1.88
N ALA A 30 1.54 -1.35 -1.76
CA ALA A 30 1.02 -2.57 -2.33
C ALA A 30 -0.25 -2.31 -3.14
N LEU A 31 -0.47 -3.17 -4.13
CA LEU A 31 -1.61 -3.17 -5.04
C LEU A 31 -2.24 -4.56 -5.05
N ASN A 32 -3.51 -4.60 -4.70
CA ASN A 32 -4.36 -5.78 -4.84
C ASN A 32 -5.21 -5.69 -6.10
N VAL A 33 -5.50 -6.85 -6.69
CA VAL A 33 -6.48 -7.01 -7.76
C VAL A 33 -7.60 -7.90 -7.23
N ILE A 34 -8.72 -7.27 -6.90
CA ILE A 34 -9.91 -7.92 -6.37
C ILE A 34 -10.67 -8.57 -7.53
N ASP A 35 -11.01 -9.85 -7.33
CA ASP A 35 -11.75 -10.68 -8.28
C ASP A 35 -13.23 -10.24 -8.34
N THR A 36 -13.47 -9.17 -9.10
CA THR A 36 -14.79 -8.68 -9.50
C THR A 36 -14.87 -8.56 -11.02
N ASP A 37 -16.08 -8.39 -11.57
CA ASP A 37 -16.27 -8.09 -12.99
C ASP A 37 -16.92 -6.69 -13.17
N PRO A 38 -16.18 -5.67 -13.66
CA PRO A 38 -14.76 -5.69 -14.02
C PRO A 38 -13.83 -5.77 -12.78
N PRO A 39 -12.56 -6.17 -12.93
CA PRO A 39 -11.61 -6.25 -11.83
C PRO A 39 -11.43 -4.90 -11.12
N ARG A 40 -11.39 -4.94 -9.79
CA ARG A 40 -11.18 -3.75 -8.96
C ARG A 40 -9.76 -3.74 -8.40
N PHE A 41 -9.17 -2.55 -8.34
CA PHE A 41 -7.82 -2.35 -7.85
C PHE A 41 -7.87 -1.69 -6.48
N HIS A 42 -7.02 -2.15 -5.56
CA HIS A 42 -6.95 -1.58 -4.23
C HIS A 42 -5.53 -1.28 -3.77
N TRP A 43 -5.26 -0.01 -3.53
CA TRP A 43 -3.96 0.47 -3.04
C TRP A 43 -3.93 0.51 -1.53
N TYR A 44 -2.82 0.08 -0.93
CA TYR A 44 -2.60 0.16 0.51
C TYR A 44 -1.12 0.32 0.85
N LEU A 45 -0.87 0.79 2.07
CA LEU A 45 0.44 0.78 2.68
C LEU A 45 0.52 -0.38 3.66
N PHE A 46 1.69 -1.00 3.76
CA PHE A 46 1.96 -2.08 4.68
C PHE A 46 3.28 -1.84 5.40
N VAL A 47 3.32 -2.12 6.70
CA VAL A 47 4.54 -2.09 7.51
C VAL A 47 4.65 -3.41 8.26
N PRO A 48 5.72 -4.21 8.06
CA PRO A 48 5.94 -5.43 8.84
C PRO A 48 6.03 -5.13 10.34
N ASN A 49 5.66 -6.09 11.19
CA ASN A 49 5.85 -5.92 12.64
C ASN A 49 7.33 -5.94 13.03
N ALA A 50 7.70 -5.26 14.12
CA ALA A 50 9.08 -5.21 14.61
C ALA A 50 9.59 -6.57 15.10
N ASP A 51 8.69 -7.44 15.57
CA ASP A 51 8.95 -8.79 16.06
C ASP A 51 8.83 -9.87 14.98
N ALA A 52 8.44 -9.50 13.74
CA ALA A 52 8.48 -10.41 12.60
C ALA A 52 9.96 -10.78 12.36
N THR A 53 10.35 -11.96 12.85
CA THR A 53 11.74 -12.36 13.00
C THR A 53 12.52 -12.25 11.70
N ALA A 54 13.82 -11.96 11.82
CA ALA A 54 14.77 -11.92 10.70
C ALA A 54 14.95 -13.28 9.99
N ASP A 55 14.23 -14.32 10.42
CA ASP A 55 14.13 -15.62 9.78
C ASP A 55 13.35 -15.49 8.48
N ALA A 56 14.10 -15.06 7.46
CA ALA A 56 13.74 -14.76 6.08
C ALA A 56 13.16 -15.94 5.27
N HIS A 57 12.62 -16.95 5.95
CA HIS A 57 12.12 -18.18 5.37
C HIS A 57 10.59 -18.24 5.32
N LEU A 58 9.89 -17.38 6.06
CA LEU A 58 8.45 -17.31 5.98
C LEU A 58 8.08 -16.34 4.85
N ASP A 59 7.52 -16.90 3.78
CA ASP A 59 6.87 -16.16 2.68
C ASP A 59 5.66 -15.32 3.17
N VAL A 60 5.41 -15.25 4.49
CA VAL A 60 4.21 -14.74 5.18
C VAL A 60 4.70 -13.83 6.31
N GLN A 61 4.78 -12.52 6.04
CA GLN A 61 5.16 -11.52 7.04
C GLN A 61 3.95 -10.81 7.64
N PRO A 62 3.71 -10.89 8.95
CA PRO A 62 2.65 -10.15 9.60
C PRO A 62 3.03 -8.67 9.70
N GLY A 63 2.02 -7.80 9.64
CA GLY A 63 2.20 -6.36 9.70
C GLY A 63 0.88 -5.60 9.80
N LEU A 64 0.98 -4.29 9.72
CA LEU A 64 -0.17 -3.40 9.69
C LEU A 64 -0.43 -2.92 8.26
N LYS A 65 -1.64 -3.19 7.76
CA LYS A 65 -2.18 -2.63 6.53
C LYS A 65 -2.89 -1.31 6.85
N MET A 66 -2.67 -0.30 6.03
CA MET A 66 -3.28 1.02 6.15
C MET A 66 -3.78 1.47 4.78
N HIS A 67 -5.05 1.83 4.67
CA HIS A 67 -5.65 2.21 3.40
C HIS A 67 -6.89 3.08 3.55
N ALA A 68 -7.33 3.68 2.46
CA ALA A 68 -8.70 4.16 2.34
C ALA A 68 -9.59 3.07 1.75
N THR A 69 -10.71 2.82 2.38
CA THR A 69 -11.76 1.88 1.94
C THR A 69 -13.12 2.56 1.99
N THR A 70 -14.18 1.89 1.58
CA THR A 70 -15.55 2.32 1.82
C THR A 70 -16.13 1.60 3.03
N ASP A 71 -17.09 2.20 3.72
CA ASP A 71 -17.86 1.61 4.83
C ASP A 71 -18.74 0.40 4.44
N TYR A 72 -18.64 -0.09 3.20
CA TYR A 72 -19.41 -1.19 2.63
C TYR A 72 -20.93 -1.00 2.72
N SER A 73 -21.40 0.25 2.82
CA SER A 73 -22.83 0.55 2.81
C SER A 73 -23.52 -0.10 1.58
N PRO A 74 -24.75 -0.64 1.74
CA PRO A 74 -25.43 -1.39 0.70
C PRO A 74 -25.68 -0.59 -0.58
N SER A 75 -25.97 0.71 -0.42
CA SER A 75 -26.17 1.64 -1.52
C SER A 75 -24.86 2.30 -1.91
N GLU A 76 -24.53 2.31 -3.21
CA GLU A 76 -23.33 2.99 -3.70
C GLU A 76 -23.37 4.51 -3.49
N THR A 77 -24.55 5.12 -3.43
CA THR A 77 -24.70 6.56 -3.16
C THR A 77 -24.43 6.92 -1.72
N ASP A 78 -24.59 5.96 -0.81
CA ASP A 78 -24.44 6.16 0.63
C ASP A 78 -23.07 5.71 1.12
N ARG A 79 -22.29 5.01 0.27
CA ARG A 79 -20.94 4.58 0.59
C ARG A 79 -20.06 5.77 0.88
N ARG A 80 -19.52 5.78 2.10
CA ARG A 80 -18.55 6.78 2.52
C ARG A 80 -17.17 6.18 2.53
N TRP A 81 -16.22 6.96 2.05
CA TRP A 81 -14.82 6.63 2.20
C TRP A 81 -14.40 6.79 3.66
N CYS A 82 -13.59 5.85 4.14
CA CYS A 82 -13.04 5.82 5.47
C CYS A 82 -11.57 5.37 5.42
N PHE A 83 -10.82 5.74 6.46
CA PHE A 83 -9.50 5.19 6.69
C PHE A 83 -9.64 3.92 7.54
N ASP A 84 -8.94 2.86 7.14
CA ASP A 84 -8.84 1.63 7.92
C ASP A 84 -7.37 1.23 8.12
N ALA A 85 -7.10 0.64 9.28
CA ALA A 85 -5.80 0.13 9.65
C ALA A 85 -5.94 -1.20 10.40
N THR A 86 -5.61 -2.30 9.72
CA THR A 86 -5.88 -3.66 10.19
C THR A 86 -4.64 -4.53 10.12
N PRO A 87 -4.43 -5.44 11.11
CA PRO A 87 -3.41 -6.46 11.00
C PRO A 87 -3.64 -7.34 9.77
N THR A 88 -2.59 -7.61 9.00
CA THR A 88 -2.64 -8.53 7.85
C THR A 88 -1.30 -9.24 7.68
N THR A 89 -1.24 -10.14 6.70
CA THR A 89 0.02 -10.62 6.14
C THR A 89 0.09 -10.28 4.65
N LEU A 90 1.17 -9.61 4.23
CA LEU A 90 1.33 -9.10 2.87
C LEU A 90 1.09 -10.15 1.77
N ALA A 91 1.62 -11.37 1.92
CA ALA A 91 1.55 -12.41 0.89
C ALA A 91 0.19 -13.11 0.78
N THR A 92 -0.56 -13.12 1.87
CA THR A 92 -1.84 -13.83 1.98
C THR A 92 -3.01 -12.87 2.16
N ASP A 93 -2.80 -11.59 1.88
CA ASP A 93 -3.86 -10.59 1.94
C ASP A 93 -4.97 -10.96 0.95
N GLU A 94 -6.21 -10.96 1.42
CA GLU A 94 -7.38 -11.55 0.75
C GLU A 94 -7.66 -10.96 -0.64
N GLY A 95 -7.15 -9.76 -0.93
CA GLY A 95 -7.38 -9.08 -2.21
C GLY A 95 -6.46 -9.47 -3.35
N GLY A 96 -5.63 -10.50 -3.20
CA GLY A 96 -4.76 -10.98 -4.28
C GLY A 96 -3.67 -9.96 -4.64
N LEU A 97 -2.57 -9.97 -3.87
CA LEU A 97 -1.44 -9.07 -4.09
C LEU A 97 -0.89 -9.23 -5.52
N ALA A 98 -0.98 -8.15 -6.30
CA ALA A 98 -0.49 -8.10 -7.68
C ALA A 98 0.89 -7.46 -7.77
N ALA A 99 1.16 -6.42 -6.98
CA ALA A 99 2.44 -5.72 -6.97
C ALA A 99 2.71 -5.09 -5.60
N ALA A 100 3.98 -4.95 -5.25
CA ALA A 100 4.40 -4.19 -4.09
C ALA A 100 5.84 -3.69 -4.20
N ALA A 101 6.13 -2.57 -3.56
CA ALA A 101 7.44 -1.91 -3.57
C ALA A 101 7.70 -1.17 -2.25
N THR A 102 8.93 -1.21 -1.76
CA THR A 102 9.35 -0.39 -0.61
C THR A 102 9.44 1.08 -1.04
N VAL A 103 8.69 1.95 -0.36
CA VAL A 103 8.58 3.39 -0.67
C VAL A 103 9.18 4.29 0.40
N GLY A 104 9.46 3.74 1.59
CA GLY A 104 9.97 4.50 2.72
C GLY A 104 10.39 3.59 3.86
N ARG A 105 10.83 4.20 4.96
CA ARG A 105 11.12 3.51 6.23
C ARG A 105 10.65 4.38 7.40
N LEU A 106 10.17 3.76 8.47
CA LEU A 106 9.94 4.49 9.73
C LEU A 106 11.28 5.01 10.27
N LYS A 107 11.23 6.15 10.95
CA LYS A 107 12.41 6.79 11.52
C LYS A 107 12.90 6.01 12.75
N PRO A 108 14.23 5.85 12.94
CA PRO A 108 14.77 5.26 14.16
C PRO A 108 14.49 6.16 15.36
N ASP A 109 14.42 5.58 16.56
CA ASP A 109 14.16 6.33 17.80
C ASP A 109 15.37 7.13 18.31
N SER A 110 16.49 7.09 17.60
CA SER A 110 17.69 7.89 17.91
C SER A 110 17.40 9.37 17.68
N GLY A 111 17.28 10.13 18.77
CA GLY A 111 16.82 11.53 18.87
C GLY A 111 17.63 12.63 18.16
N SER A 112 18.18 12.36 16.98
CA SER A 112 18.83 13.32 16.09
C SER A 112 17.91 13.89 15.00
N ASP A 113 16.64 13.48 14.99
CA ASP A 113 15.67 13.93 14.02
C ASP A 113 14.89 15.15 14.54
N ASP A 114 14.43 16.01 13.64
CA ASP A 114 13.75 17.29 13.91
C ASP A 114 12.34 17.16 14.56
N GLY A 115 12.08 16.01 15.20
CA GLY A 115 10.81 15.65 15.82
C GLY A 115 9.70 15.30 14.82
N ARG A 116 9.94 15.40 13.50
CA ARG A 116 8.93 15.12 12.47
C ARG A 116 9.02 13.69 11.97
N GLY A 117 7.87 13.08 11.72
CA GLY A 117 7.75 11.75 11.11
C GLY A 117 7.37 10.62 12.06
N ALA A 118 7.02 9.47 11.47
CA ALA A 118 6.55 8.30 12.20
C ALA A 118 7.71 7.39 12.62
N ARG A 119 7.79 7.10 13.93
CA ARG A 119 8.76 6.17 14.52
C ARG A 119 8.19 4.78 14.79
N SER A 120 6.87 4.65 14.70
CA SER A 120 6.14 3.41 14.91
C SER A 120 5.03 3.26 13.86
N GLN A 121 4.49 2.04 13.75
CA GLN A 121 3.29 1.79 12.96
C GLN A 121 2.11 2.67 13.44
N ASP A 122 1.94 2.84 14.76
CA ASP A 122 0.89 3.68 15.33
C ASP A 122 1.04 5.15 14.97
N ALA A 123 2.26 5.69 15.02
CA ALA A 123 2.52 7.08 14.62
C ALA A 123 2.25 7.29 13.12
N LEU A 124 2.57 6.30 12.28
CA LEU A 124 2.24 6.34 10.85
C LEU A 124 0.73 6.25 10.65
N ARG A 125 0.04 5.33 11.34
CA ARG A 125 -1.42 5.20 11.33
C ARG A 125 -2.10 6.52 11.70
N GLU A 126 -1.68 7.16 12.78
CA GLU A 126 -2.23 8.44 13.22
C GLU A 126 -2.00 9.57 12.21
N MET A 127 -0.81 9.61 11.59
CA MET A 127 -0.51 10.57 10.53
C MET A 127 -1.43 10.37 9.32
N LEU A 128 -1.60 9.12 8.88
CA LEU A 128 -2.39 8.77 7.71
C LEU A 128 -3.90 8.91 7.97
N ALA A 129 -4.36 8.68 9.19
CA ALA A 129 -5.75 8.88 9.61
C ALA A 129 -6.21 10.34 9.52
N ARG A 130 -5.27 11.30 9.51
CA ARG A 130 -5.56 12.74 9.34
C ARG A 130 -5.77 13.16 7.89
N ILE A 131 -5.59 12.26 6.94
CA ILE A 131 -5.87 12.54 5.53
C ILE A 131 -7.40 12.56 5.35
N PRO A 132 -7.98 13.67 4.86
CA PRO A 132 -9.41 13.71 4.52
C PRO A 132 -9.74 12.64 3.48
N VAL A 133 -10.78 11.86 3.74
CA VAL A 133 -11.16 10.69 2.92
C VAL A 133 -12.32 10.97 1.96
N ASP A 134 -12.83 12.19 1.93
CA ASP A 134 -13.99 12.63 1.15
C ASP A 134 -13.67 13.81 0.21
N VAL A 135 -12.41 14.26 0.21
CA VAL A 135 -11.95 15.43 -0.56
C VAL A 135 -10.78 15.04 -1.46
N VAL A 136 -10.91 15.32 -2.76
CA VAL A 136 -9.78 15.20 -3.69
C VAL A 136 -8.79 16.34 -3.42
N PRO A 137 -7.52 16.03 -3.08
CA PRO A 137 -6.49 17.05 -2.87
C PRO A 137 -6.30 17.92 -4.12
N GLU A 138 -5.95 19.20 -3.94
CA GLU A 138 -5.77 20.15 -5.05
C GLU A 138 -4.79 19.63 -6.12
N ALA A 139 -3.73 18.97 -5.70
CA ALA A 139 -2.71 18.39 -6.59
C ALA A 139 -3.27 17.31 -7.55
N ASP A 140 -4.42 16.72 -7.20
CA ASP A 140 -5.03 15.61 -7.94
C ASP A 140 -6.30 16.01 -8.71
N LYS A 141 -6.92 17.17 -8.41
CA LYS A 141 -8.19 17.61 -9.02
C LYS A 141 -8.18 17.67 -10.56
N GLY A 142 -7.04 18.02 -11.16
CA GLY A 142 -6.89 18.07 -12.62
C GLY A 142 -6.82 16.70 -13.31
N ARG A 143 -6.65 15.61 -12.54
CA ARG A 143 -6.44 14.24 -13.05
C ARG A 143 -7.50 13.26 -12.54
N GLU A 144 -8.04 13.52 -11.36
CA GLU A 144 -8.95 12.65 -10.63
C GLU A 144 -10.22 13.43 -10.31
N PRO A 145 -11.36 13.14 -10.98
CA PRO A 145 -12.60 13.87 -10.73
C PRO A 145 -13.28 13.47 -9.41
N LYS A 146 -12.87 12.35 -8.79
CA LYS A 146 -13.48 11.77 -7.61
C LYS A 146 -12.43 11.18 -6.68
N PHE A 147 -12.75 11.13 -5.37
CA PHE A 147 -11.90 10.47 -4.40
C PHE A 147 -11.90 8.96 -4.60
N THR A 148 -10.72 8.35 -4.49
CA THR A 148 -10.50 6.90 -4.58
C THR A 148 -9.35 6.47 -3.67
N CYS A 149 -9.19 5.16 -3.43
CA CYS A 149 -8.00 4.65 -2.72
C CYS A 149 -6.68 5.03 -3.41
N ARG A 150 -6.69 5.22 -4.74
CA ARG A 150 -5.55 5.76 -5.50
C ARG A 150 -5.27 7.22 -5.15
N VAL A 151 -6.30 8.06 -5.03
CA VAL A 151 -6.14 9.46 -4.59
C VAL A 151 -5.57 9.50 -3.17
N TRP A 152 -6.13 8.69 -2.27
CA TRP A 152 -5.65 8.60 -0.89
C TRP A 152 -4.17 8.19 -0.82
N VAL A 153 -3.76 7.16 -1.56
CA VAL A 153 -2.37 6.68 -1.48
C VAL A 153 -1.37 7.71 -2.04
N ARG A 154 -1.78 8.53 -3.01
CA ARG A 154 -0.96 9.66 -3.51
C ARG A 154 -0.77 10.72 -2.44
N GLU A 155 -1.83 11.09 -1.73
CA GLU A 155 -1.74 12.00 -0.59
C GLU A 155 -0.88 11.42 0.53
N ALA A 156 -1.05 10.14 0.85
CA ALA A 156 -0.26 9.43 1.86
C ALA A 156 1.24 9.52 1.55
N LEU A 157 1.64 9.24 0.30
CA LEU A 157 3.02 9.36 -0.14
C LEU A 157 3.55 10.79 -0.05
N ARG A 158 2.72 11.81 -0.36
CA ARG A 158 3.10 13.23 -0.20
C ARG A 158 3.33 13.59 1.27
N ARG A 159 2.42 13.22 2.17
CA ARG A 159 2.57 13.42 3.63
C ARG A 159 3.79 12.71 4.19
N MET A 160 4.01 11.46 3.78
CA MET A 160 5.21 10.69 4.16
C MET A 160 6.50 11.38 3.70
N HIS A 161 6.50 11.91 2.48
CA HIS A 161 7.65 12.62 1.91
C HIS A 161 7.97 13.92 2.66
N GLU A 162 6.95 14.70 2.99
CA GLU A 162 7.05 15.91 3.83
C GLU A 162 7.52 15.59 5.25
N ALA A 163 7.09 14.44 5.79
CA ALA A 163 7.50 13.93 7.08
C ALA A 163 8.90 13.27 7.08
N GLY A 164 9.59 13.25 5.94
CA GLY A 164 10.94 12.70 5.81
C GLY A 164 11.02 11.17 5.79
N LEU A 165 9.91 10.45 5.56
CA LEU A 165 9.85 8.99 5.49
C LEU A 165 10.30 8.44 4.12
N ARG A 166 11.39 8.98 3.55
CA ARG A 166 11.86 8.65 2.20
C ARG A 166 12.66 7.34 2.14
N GLY A 167 12.72 6.76 0.95
CA GLY A 167 13.48 5.54 0.64
C GLY A 167 14.99 5.63 0.92
N LEU A 168 15.58 4.45 1.10
CA LEU A 168 16.96 4.12 1.53
C LEU A 168 18.09 5.05 1.03
N PRO A 169 19.08 5.41 1.90
CA PRO A 169 20.42 5.74 1.43
C PRO A 169 21.14 4.44 1.05
N GLY A 170 21.51 4.28 -0.24
CA GLY A 170 22.48 3.27 -0.68
C GLY A 170 21.94 2.05 -1.43
N ARG A 171 21.58 2.22 -2.70
CA ARG A 171 22.28 1.48 -3.76
C ARG A 171 22.96 2.53 -4.63
N GLY A 172 24.23 2.28 -4.95
CA GLY A 172 25.11 3.25 -5.58
C GLY A 172 24.48 3.94 -6.79
N ARG A 173 24.81 5.23 -6.89
CA ARG A 173 24.90 6.02 -8.11
C ARG A 173 24.93 5.16 -9.38
N ALA A 174 23.78 4.99 -10.02
CA ALA A 174 23.68 4.54 -11.40
C ALA A 174 22.37 5.08 -11.99
N GLY A 175 22.49 6.19 -12.73
CA GLY A 175 21.50 6.64 -13.70
C GLY A 175 20.27 7.33 -13.12
N GLY A 176 20.08 8.59 -13.51
CA GLY A 176 18.82 9.29 -13.29
C GLY A 176 17.66 8.47 -13.83
N GLY A 177 16.69 8.25 -12.96
CA GLY A 177 15.40 7.69 -13.31
C GLY A 177 14.41 8.33 -12.35
N ASP A 178 13.81 9.43 -12.79
CA ASP A 178 12.49 9.81 -12.31
C ASP A 178 11.67 8.54 -12.20
N VAL A 179 11.14 8.25 -11.01
CA VAL A 179 10.10 7.24 -10.84
C VAL A 179 8.86 7.79 -11.54
N ALA A 180 8.87 7.68 -12.87
CA ALA A 180 7.72 7.81 -13.75
C ALA A 180 6.87 6.54 -13.56
N LEU A 181 6.27 6.42 -12.37
CA LEU A 181 5.17 5.49 -12.11
C LEU A 181 3.81 6.11 -12.49
N TRP A 182 3.85 7.17 -13.33
CA TRP A 182 2.69 7.88 -13.81
C TRP A 182 2.64 7.69 -15.33
N GLY A 183 1.78 6.80 -15.80
CA GLY A 183 1.49 6.68 -17.22
C GLY A 183 1.09 8.04 -17.78
N ARG A 184 1.85 8.54 -18.76
CA ARG A 184 1.34 9.53 -19.71
C ARG A 184 0.28 8.81 -20.55
N GLY A 185 -0.99 9.01 -20.21
CA GLY A 185 -2.06 8.93 -21.18
C GLY A 185 -2.06 10.22 -21.99
N GLY A 186 -1.99 10.10 -23.31
CA GLY A 186 -1.99 11.20 -24.28
C GLY A 186 -0.83 11.04 -25.24
N GLU A 187 -0.98 11.04 -26.56
CA GLU A 187 -2.14 11.26 -27.43
C GLU A 187 -1.66 10.80 -28.81
N GLY A 188 -2.57 10.37 -29.68
CA GLY A 188 -2.21 9.83 -30.99
C GLY A 188 -1.47 10.83 -31.87
N ASP A 189 -0.37 10.39 -32.47
CA ASP A 189 0.22 11.08 -33.61
C ASP A 189 -0.30 10.40 -34.89
N ARG A 190 -1.31 11.02 -35.50
CA ARG A 190 -1.60 10.88 -36.92
C ARG A 190 -1.09 12.15 -37.60
N GLY A 191 0.00 12.01 -38.34
CA GLY A 191 0.45 12.91 -39.38
C GLY A 191 1.01 12.08 -40.51
#